data_AF-A0A847FPW9-F1
#
_entry.id   AF-A0A847FPW9-F1
#
_cell.length_a   1.000
_cell.length_b   1.000
_cell.length_c   1.000
_cell.angle_alpha   90.00
_cell.angle_beta   90.00
_cell.angle_gamma   90.00
#
_symmetry.space_group_name_H-M   'P 1'
#
loop_
_entity.id
_entity.type
_entity.pdbx_description
1 polymer ?
#
loop_
_entity_poly.entity_id
_entity_poly.type
_entity_poly.pdbx_seq_one_letter_code
_entity_poly.pdbx_strand_id
1 'polypeptide(L)'
;MIEVEIPGRATLALVHLVLDLNGTVALDGKLLPGLADRLAVLSPRLVVHLATADTHGRAATVAEELGVRLALVHRGQETKEKQALVERLGAASVVAIGNGANDAGMLATAALGIAVLGQEGLALAALGAGDLVVAHIHDALDLLLHPKRLVATLRR
;
A
#
# COMPACT_ATOMS: atom_id res chain seq x y z
N MET A 1 9.32 -6.02 11.56
CA MET A 1 8.20 -5.15 11.95
C MET A 1 8.66 -3.70 11.90
N ILE A 2 7.75 -2.74 11.70
CA ILE A 2 8.00 -1.30 11.88
C ILE A 2 7.08 -0.83 13.01
N GLU A 3 7.65 -0.20 14.03
CA GLU A 3 6.90 0.36 15.15
C GLU A 3 7.10 1.87 15.22
N VAL A 4 6.00 2.62 15.37
CA VAL A 4 6.02 4.09 15.35
C VAL A 4 5.00 4.64 16.34
N GLU A 5 5.49 5.36 17.34
CA GLU A 5 4.63 6.15 18.22
C GLU A 5 4.30 7.49 17.56
N ILE A 6 3.01 7.78 17.37
CA ILE A 6 2.54 9.04 16.79
C ILE A 6 1.73 9.77 17.87
N PRO A 7 2.21 10.92 18.38
CA PRO A 7 1.47 11.70 19.38
C PRO A 7 0.04 12.02 18.92
N GLY A 8 -0.94 11.78 19.78
CA GLY A 8 -2.36 11.97 19.46
C GLY A 8 -2.99 10.84 18.63
N ARG A 9 -2.28 9.74 18.41
CA ARG A 9 -2.75 8.49 17.78
C ARG A 9 -2.24 7.28 18.56
N ALA A 10 -2.83 6.11 18.32
CA ALA A 10 -2.27 4.84 18.78
C ALA A 10 -0.92 4.54 18.10
N THR A 11 -0.04 3.82 18.80
CA THR A 11 1.22 3.30 18.24
C THR A 11 0.93 2.40 17.04
N LEU A 12 1.60 2.68 15.92
CA LEU A 12 1.55 1.84 14.74
C LEU A 12 2.51 0.67 14.90
N ALA A 13 1.99 -0.55 14.76
CA ALA A 13 2.70 -1.81 14.92
C ALA A 13 2.63 -2.60 13.61
N LEU A 14 3.35 -2.16 12.58
CA LEU A 14 3.20 -2.60 11.19
C LEU A 14 4.02 -3.86 10.90
N VAL A 15 3.33 -4.89 10.39
CA VAL A 15 3.89 -6.19 10.00
C VAL A 15 3.68 -6.46 8.51
N HIS A 16 2.59 -5.96 7.95
CA HIS A 16 2.20 -6.21 6.56
C HIS A 16 2.16 -4.92 5.75
N LEU A 17 2.63 -4.99 4.52
CA LEU A 17 2.44 -3.96 3.50
C LEU A 17 1.57 -4.52 2.39
N VAL A 18 0.44 -3.89 2.10
CA VAL A 18 -0.45 -4.24 0.99
C VAL A 18 -0.36 -3.14 -0.07
N LEU A 19 0.00 -3.52 -1.28
CA LEU A 19 0.18 -2.62 -2.43
C LEU A 19 -0.89 -2.94 -3.48
N ASP A 20 -1.53 -1.90 -4.02
CA ASP A 20 -2.17 -2.01 -5.32
C ASP A 20 -1.13 -2.07 -6.47
N LEU A 21 -1.54 -2.57 -7.63
CA LEU A 21 -0.72 -2.65 -8.84
C LEU A 21 -0.70 -1.35 -9.65
N ASN A 22 -1.74 -1.09 -10.46
CA ASN A 22 -1.72 -0.04 -11.49
C ASN A 22 -2.14 1.31 -10.90
N GLY A 23 -1.40 2.35 -11.22
CA GLY A 23 -1.52 3.67 -10.60
C GLY A 23 -0.79 3.78 -9.27
N THR A 24 -0.29 2.65 -8.74
CA THR A 24 0.49 2.59 -7.49
C THR A 24 1.94 2.16 -7.75
N VAL A 25 2.21 0.88 -8.02
CA VAL A 25 3.58 0.37 -8.29
C VAL A 25 3.89 0.27 -9.79
N ALA A 26 2.87 0.31 -10.63
CA ALA A 26 2.98 0.25 -12.08
C ALA A 26 2.21 1.41 -12.75
N LEU A 27 2.67 1.78 -13.95
CA LEU A 27 1.96 2.67 -14.87
C LEU A 27 1.74 1.89 -16.18
N ASP A 28 0.50 1.83 -16.65
CA ASP A 28 0.13 1.06 -17.85
C ASP A 28 0.61 -0.40 -17.79
N GLY A 29 0.57 -1.01 -16.60
CA GLY A 29 1.03 -2.39 -16.36
C GLY A 29 2.55 -2.58 -16.38
N LYS A 30 3.33 -1.50 -16.44
CA LYS A 30 4.81 -1.53 -16.35
C LYS A 30 5.26 -1.03 -14.99
N LEU A 31 6.13 -1.79 -14.35
CA LEU A 31 6.69 -1.42 -13.04
C LEU A 31 7.44 -0.09 -13.10
N LEU A 32 7.25 0.72 -12.06
CA LEU A 32 8.00 1.95 -11.88
C LEU A 32 9.44 1.62 -11.42
N PRO A 33 10.45 2.32 -11.95
CA PRO A 33 11.84 2.03 -11.65
C PRO A 33 12.20 2.36 -10.19
N GLY A 34 13.08 1.56 -9.58
CA GLY A 34 13.59 1.81 -8.23
C GLY A 34 12.69 1.35 -7.08
N LEU A 35 11.63 0.59 -7.38
CA LEU A 35 10.76 -0.04 -6.39
C LEU A 35 11.38 -1.29 -5.75
N ALA A 36 11.99 -2.16 -6.56
CA ALA A 36 12.58 -3.41 -6.10
C ALA A 36 13.61 -3.18 -4.98
N ASP A 37 14.49 -2.20 -5.13
CA ASP A 37 15.52 -1.87 -4.13
C ASP A 37 14.90 -1.44 -2.80
N ARG A 38 13.87 -0.58 -2.84
CA ARG A 38 13.18 -0.13 -1.63
C ARG A 38 12.42 -1.26 -0.95
N LEU A 39 11.73 -2.09 -1.74
CA LEU A 39 11.01 -3.25 -1.21
C LEU A 39 11.97 -4.29 -0.64
N ALA A 40 13.14 -4.48 -1.23
CA ALA A 40 14.19 -5.35 -0.70
C ALA A 40 14.71 -4.88 0.68
N VAL A 41 14.82 -3.56 0.90
CA VAL A 41 15.17 -3.00 2.21
C VAL A 41 14.01 -3.12 3.21
N LEU A 42 12.76 -3.08 2.74
CA LEU A 42 11.56 -3.21 3.58
C LEU A 42 11.23 -4.65 3.96
N SER A 43 11.52 -5.62 3.10
CA SER A 43 11.11 -7.03 3.24
C SER A 43 11.58 -7.75 4.50
N PRO A 44 12.74 -7.42 5.13
CA PRO A 44 13.11 -8.00 6.43
C PRO A 44 12.21 -7.51 7.57
N ARG A 45 11.51 -6.39 7.36
CA ARG A 45 10.68 -5.74 8.37
C ARG A 45 9.19 -5.91 8.10
N LEU A 46 8.79 -6.09 6.85
CA LEU A 46 7.39 -6.18 6.45
C LEU A 46 7.18 -7.33 5.48
N VAL A 47 6.10 -8.08 5.67
CA VAL A 47 5.62 -9.02 4.66
C VAL A 47 4.83 -8.23 3.62
N VAL A 48 5.37 -8.14 2.40
CA VAL A 48 4.78 -7.36 1.32
C VAL A 48 3.84 -8.22 0.47
N HIS A 49 2.66 -7.68 0.20
CA HIS A 49 1.61 -8.28 -0.61
C HIS A 49 1.23 -7.34 -1.76
N LEU A 50 1.14 -7.86 -2.97
CA LEU A 50 0.61 -7.17 -4.15
C LEU A 50 -0.82 -7.66 -4.39
N ALA A 51 -1.81 -6.78 -4.20
CA ALA A 51 -3.22 -7.09 -4.33
C ALA A 51 -3.79 -6.52 -5.64
N THR A 52 -4.23 -7.40 -6.55
CA THR A 52 -4.69 -6.97 -7.89
C THR A 52 -5.64 -7.96 -8.55
N ALA A 53 -6.52 -7.44 -9.41
CA ALA A 53 -7.40 -8.25 -10.26
C ALA A 53 -6.70 -8.80 -11.51
N ASP A 54 -5.41 -8.49 -11.68
CA ASP A 54 -4.56 -8.94 -12.79
C ASP A 54 -5.19 -8.75 -14.18
N THR A 55 -5.77 -7.58 -14.41
CA THR A 55 -6.50 -7.26 -15.66
C THR A 55 -5.66 -7.39 -16.93
N HIS A 56 -4.33 -7.34 -16.80
CA HIS A 56 -3.38 -7.42 -17.90
C HIS A 56 -2.58 -8.74 -17.93
N GLY A 57 -2.82 -9.67 -17.00
CA GLY A 57 -2.13 -10.97 -16.94
C GLY A 57 -0.63 -10.88 -16.63
N ARG A 58 -0.20 -9.86 -15.89
CA ARG A 58 1.22 -9.59 -15.57
C ARG A 58 1.52 -9.64 -14.07
N ALA A 59 0.52 -9.81 -13.21
CA ALA A 59 0.68 -9.69 -11.78
C ALA A 59 1.67 -10.70 -11.19
N ALA A 60 1.70 -11.93 -11.71
CA ALA A 60 2.66 -12.96 -11.28
C ALA A 60 4.11 -12.55 -11.57
N THR A 61 4.40 -12.11 -12.79
CA THR A 61 5.74 -11.63 -13.17
C THR A 61 6.16 -10.41 -12.36
N VAL A 62 5.23 -9.47 -12.15
CA VAL A 62 5.47 -8.28 -11.34
C VAL A 62 5.76 -8.64 -9.88
N ALA A 63 5.00 -9.57 -9.31
CA ALA A 63 5.22 -10.00 -7.93
C ALA A 63 6.58 -10.70 -7.77
N GLU A 64 6.98 -11.51 -8.76
CA GLU A 64 8.30 -12.15 -8.80
C GLU A 64 9.43 -11.12 -8.91
N GLU A 65 9.33 -10.16 -9.83
CA GLU A 65 10.33 -9.09 -10.03
C GLU A 65 10.52 -8.23 -8.77
N LEU A 66 9.44 -7.96 -8.03
CA LEU A 66 9.50 -7.24 -6.76
C LEU A 66 9.86 -8.11 -5.55
N GLY A 67 9.85 -9.44 -5.68
CA GLY A 67 10.06 -10.37 -4.57
C GLY A 67 8.95 -10.32 -3.51
N VAL A 68 7.69 -10.15 -3.92
CA VAL A 68 6.53 -9.95 -3.02
C VAL A 68 5.47 -11.05 -3.17
N ARG A 69 4.56 -11.17 -2.20
CA ARG A 69 3.47 -12.14 -2.26
C ARG A 69 2.35 -11.63 -3.14
N LEU A 70 1.93 -12.42 -4.12
CA LEU A 70 0.77 -12.08 -4.94
C LEU A 70 -0.54 -12.44 -4.21
N ALA A 71 -1.49 -11.52 -4.17
CA ALA A 71 -2.85 -11.71 -3.71
C ALA A 71 -3.82 -11.35 -4.85
N LEU A 72 -4.31 -12.36 -5.56
CA LEU A 72 -5.30 -12.16 -6.61
C LEU A 72 -6.67 -11.85 -6.01
N VAL A 73 -7.34 -10.87 -6.58
CA VAL A 73 -8.74 -10.53 -6.27
C VAL A 73 -9.62 -10.71 -7.51
N HIS A 74 -10.91 -10.94 -7.30
CA HIS A 74 -11.85 -11.09 -8.40
C HIS A 74 -12.27 -9.75 -8.98
N ARG A 75 -12.35 -9.70 -10.31
CA ARG A 75 -12.83 -8.52 -11.04
C ARG A 75 -14.25 -8.17 -10.63
N GLY A 76 -14.49 -6.90 -10.31
CA GLY A 76 -15.76 -6.39 -9.79
C GLY A 76 -15.96 -6.56 -8.28
N GLN A 77 -15.02 -7.20 -7.58
CA GLN A 77 -15.03 -7.39 -6.12
C GLN A 77 -13.77 -6.84 -5.44
N GLU A 78 -12.96 -6.08 -6.16
CA GLU A 78 -11.63 -5.64 -5.74
C GLU A 78 -11.68 -4.90 -4.40
N THR A 79 -12.59 -3.94 -4.23
CA THR A 79 -12.73 -3.19 -2.98
C THR A 79 -12.96 -4.10 -1.78
N LYS A 80 -13.91 -5.02 -1.92
CA LYS A 80 -14.33 -5.92 -0.84
C LYS A 80 -13.24 -6.94 -0.53
N GLU A 81 -12.61 -7.51 -1.55
CA GLU A 81 -11.58 -8.55 -1.36
C GLU A 81 -10.26 -7.98 -0.87
N LYS A 82 -9.86 -6.78 -1.32
CA LYS A 82 -8.71 -6.07 -0.78
C LYS A 82 -8.94 -5.68 0.68
N GLN A 83 -10.13 -5.22 1.04
CA GLN A 83 -10.49 -4.99 2.44
C GLN A 83 -10.41 -6.30 3.26
N ALA A 84 -11.03 -7.38 2.78
CA ALA A 84 -11.00 -8.68 3.47
C ALA A 84 -9.58 -9.25 3.60
N LEU A 85 -8.67 -8.96 2.66
CA LEU A 85 -7.25 -9.26 2.78
C LEU A 85 -6.64 -8.52 3.97
N VAL A 86 -6.86 -7.21 4.10
CA VAL A 86 -6.35 -6.42 5.23
C VAL A 86 -6.90 -6.94 6.57
N GLU A 87 -8.19 -7.25 6.63
CA GLU A 87 -8.83 -7.81 7.83
C GLU A 87 -8.21 -9.15 8.23
N ARG A 88 -8.01 -10.06 7.26
CA ARG A 88 -7.40 -11.38 7.49
C ARG A 88 -5.95 -11.29 7.94
N LEU A 89 -5.21 -10.29 7.47
CA LEU A 89 -3.83 -10.02 7.90
C LEU A 89 -3.76 -9.36 9.28
N GLY A 90 -4.89 -9.00 9.88
CA GLY A 90 -4.96 -8.24 11.12
C GLY A 90 -4.78 -6.76 10.85
N ALA A 91 -5.90 -6.08 10.56
CA ALA A 91 -5.98 -4.68 10.13
C ALA A 91 -5.07 -3.71 10.91
N ALA A 92 -5.01 -3.87 12.24
CA ALA A 92 -4.17 -3.06 13.14
C ALA A 92 -2.64 -3.17 12.88
N SER A 93 -2.21 -4.13 12.07
CA SER A 93 -0.80 -4.38 11.71
C SER A 93 -0.48 -4.11 10.24
N VAL A 94 -1.43 -3.58 9.47
CA VAL A 94 -1.30 -3.38 8.03
C VAL A 94 -1.05 -1.91 7.71
N VAL A 95 -0.10 -1.66 6.82
CA VAL A 95 -0.08 -0.46 5.99
C VAL A 95 -0.56 -0.81 4.58
N ALA A 96 -1.54 -0.06 4.07
CA ALA A 96 -2.07 -0.22 2.72
C ALA A 96 -1.71 1.00 1.86
N ILE A 97 -1.32 0.76 0.60
CA ILE A 97 -0.97 1.82 -0.36
C ILE A 97 -1.73 1.58 -1.66
N GLY A 98 -2.43 2.61 -2.13
CA GLY A 98 -3.26 2.55 -3.33
C GLY A 98 -3.66 3.92 -3.85
N ASN A 99 -4.26 3.97 -5.04
CA ASN A 99 -4.73 5.20 -5.68
C ASN A 99 -6.16 5.07 -6.25
N GLY A 100 -6.64 3.85 -6.48
CA GLY A 100 -7.90 3.58 -7.16
C GLY A 100 -9.12 3.62 -6.25
N ALA A 101 -10.31 3.85 -6.81
CA ALA A 101 -11.56 3.77 -6.04
C ALA A 101 -11.79 2.38 -5.43
N ASN A 102 -11.22 1.35 -6.07
CA ASN A 102 -11.20 -0.03 -5.60
C ASN A 102 -10.22 -0.27 -4.44
N ASP A 103 -9.41 0.71 -4.05
CA ASP A 103 -8.49 0.61 -2.92
C ASP A 103 -9.07 1.19 -1.64
N ALA A 104 -10.15 1.97 -1.74
CA ALA A 104 -10.74 2.69 -0.62
C ALA A 104 -11.02 1.78 0.60
N GLY A 105 -11.50 0.55 0.36
CA GLY A 105 -11.78 -0.42 1.43
C GLY A 105 -10.52 -0.86 2.20
N MET A 106 -9.42 -1.18 1.50
CA MET A 106 -8.17 -1.55 2.16
C MET A 106 -7.51 -0.35 2.87
N LEU A 107 -7.59 0.84 2.26
CA LEU A 107 -7.01 2.07 2.82
C LEU A 107 -7.70 2.47 4.12
N ALA A 108 -9.05 2.47 4.14
CA ALA A 108 -9.83 2.85 5.33
C ALA A 108 -9.70 1.83 6.47
N THR A 109 -9.42 0.57 6.14
CA THR A 109 -9.39 -0.53 7.12
C THR A 109 -8.02 -0.71 7.75
N ALA A 110 -6.95 -0.42 7.02
CA ALA A 110 -5.58 -0.58 7.51
C ALA A 110 -5.26 0.33 8.70
N ALA A 111 -4.30 -0.08 9.54
CA ALA A 111 -3.76 0.78 10.61
C ALA A 111 -3.12 2.06 10.06
N LEU A 112 -2.61 2.01 8.83
CA LEU A 112 -2.12 3.16 8.08
C LEU A 112 -2.52 3.02 6.61
N GLY A 113 -3.41 3.88 6.13
CA GLY A 113 -3.75 4.00 4.71
C GLY A 113 -2.96 5.14 4.05
N ILE A 114 -2.18 4.85 3.01
CA ILE A 114 -1.45 5.88 2.24
C ILE A 114 -2.02 5.95 0.82
N ALA A 115 -2.65 7.08 0.50
CA ALA A 115 -3.12 7.36 -0.85
C ALA A 115 -1.95 7.88 -1.72
N VAL A 116 -1.82 7.39 -2.95
CA VAL A 116 -0.80 7.86 -3.90
C VAL A 116 -1.47 8.67 -5.00
N LEU A 117 -0.97 9.87 -5.27
CA LEU A 117 -1.46 10.69 -6.38
C LEU A 117 -1.17 10.01 -7.73
N GLY A 118 0.08 9.59 -7.92
CA GLY A 118 0.51 8.82 -9.09
C GLY A 118 0.35 9.57 -10.40
N GLN A 119 0.62 8.88 -11.51
CA GLN A 119 0.42 9.41 -12.86
C GLN A 119 -0.95 9.06 -13.45
N GLU A 120 -1.62 8.03 -12.91
CA GLU A 120 -2.99 7.65 -13.29
C GLU A 120 -4.06 8.46 -12.54
N GLY A 121 -3.64 9.37 -11.67
CA GLY A 121 -4.50 10.14 -10.78
C GLY A 121 -4.92 9.37 -9.53
N LEU A 122 -5.59 10.09 -8.64
CA LEU A 122 -6.07 9.58 -7.36
C LEU A 122 -7.59 9.72 -7.27
N ALA A 123 -8.27 8.59 -7.07
CA ALA A 123 -9.71 8.60 -6.88
C ALA A 123 -10.09 9.33 -5.58
N LEU A 124 -11.13 10.15 -5.62
CA LEU A 124 -11.65 10.84 -4.42
C LEU A 124 -12.02 9.86 -3.31
N ALA A 125 -12.52 8.67 -3.66
CA ALA A 125 -12.81 7.61 -2.70
C ALA A 125 -11.56 7.10 -1.98
N ALA A 126 -10.42 6.96 -2.67
CA ALA A 126 -9.15 6.59 -2.06
C ALA A 126 -8.56 7.73 -1.24
N LEU A 127 -8.62 8.97 -1.76
CA LEU A 127 -8.17 10.17 -1.04
C LEU A 127 -8.90 10.33 0.30
N GLY A 128 -10.23 10.17 0.31
CA GLY A 128 -11.04 10.29 1.52
C GLY A 128 -10.92 9.11 2.49
N ALA A 129 -10.39 7.96 2.03
CA ALA A 129 -10.21 6.76 2.84
C ALA A 129 -8.82 6.67 3.48
N GLY A 130 -7.80 7.31 2.90
CA GLY A 130 -6.42 7.30 3.41
C GLY A 130 -6.21 8.21 4.63
N ASP A 131 -5.18 7.90 5.41
CA ASP A 131 -4.69 8.73 6.51
C ASP A 131 -3.82 9.90 6.04
N LEU A 132 -3.08 9.69 4.94
CA LEU A 132 -2.24 10.69 4.30
C LEU A 132 -2.13 10.43 2.80
N VAL A 133 -1.76 11.47 2.06
CA VAL A 133 -1.54 11.42 0.62
C VAL A 133 -0.09 11.76 0.29
N VAL A 134 0.50 11.05 -0.68
CA VAL A 134 1.81 11.36 -1.25
C VAL A 134 1.74 11.53 -2.76
N ALA A 135 2.77 12.16 -3.34
CA ALA A 135 2.84 12.34 -4.78
C ALA A 135 3.14 11.01 -5.50
N HIS A 136 4.14 10.27 -5.03
CA HIS A 136 4.61 9.04 -5.68
C HIS A 136 4.73 7.87 -4.70
N ILE A 137 4.62 6.64 -5.19
CA ILE A 137 4.85 5.42 -4.40
C ILE A 137 6.22 5.38 -3.72
N HIS A 138 7.23 6.04 -4.29
CA HIS A 138 8.56 6.13 -3.69
C HIS A 138 8.52 6.90 -2.38
N ASP A 139 7.74 7.98 -2.33
CA ASP A 139 7.55 8.75 -1.11
C ASP A 139 6.86 7.90 -0.04
N ALA A 140 5.84 7.11 -0.42
CA ALA A 140 5.14 6.23 0.52
C ALA A 140 6.07 5.16 1.10
N LEU A 141 6.90 4.50 0.28
CA LEU A 141 7.89 3.53 0.76
C LEU A 141 8.96 4.21 1.63
N ASP A 142 9.38 5.43 1.27
CA ASP A 142 10.37 6.19 2.03
C ASP A 142 9.83 6.65 3.39
N LEU A 143 8.51 6.87 3.53
CA LEU A 143 7.88 7.09 4.84
C LEU A 143 8.03 5.87 5.76
N LEU A 144 7.99 4.65 5.21
CA LEU A 144 8.21 3.41 5.96
C LEU A 144 9.71 3.19 6.25
N LEU A 145 10.60 3.56 5.33
CA LEU A 145 12.05 3.52 5.56
C LEU A 145 12.50 4.55 6.61
N HIS A 146 11.83 5.70 6.67
CA HIS A 146 12.12 6.79 7.60
C HIS A 146 10.89 7.19 8.44
N PRO A 147 10.48 6.35 9.42
CA PRO A 147 9.20 6.52 10.12
C PRO A 147 9.01 7.83 10.89
N LYS A 148 10.09 8.55 11.22
CA LYS A 148 10.00 9.90 11.79
C LYS A 148 9.22 10.88 10.90
N ARG A 149 9.18 10.65 9.58
CA ARG A 149 8.37 11.44 8.65
C ARG A 149 6.87 11.24 8.88
N LEU A 150 6.43 10.01 9.19
CA LEU A 150 5.04 9.74 9.56
C LEU A 150 4.64 10.51 10.82
N VAL A 151 5.50 10.53 11.84
CA VAL A 151 5.27 11.31 13.07
C VAL A 151 5.13 12.80 12.77
N ALA A 152 5.98 13.34 11.88
CA ALA A 152 5.94 14.76 11.52
C ALA A 152 4.63 15.17 10.83
N THR A 153 4.05 14.28 10.02
CA THR A 153 2.83 14.53 9.26
C THR A 153 1.55 14.25 10.06
N LEU A 154 1.55 13.20 10.88
CA LEU A 154 0.33 12.66 11.51
C LEU A 154 0.14 13.02 12.99
N ARG A 155 1.13 13.62 13.66
CA ARG A 155 0.97 14.05 15.05
C ARG A 155 -0.13 15.11 15.18
N ARG A 156 -0.81 15.11 16.32
CA ARG A 156 -1.80 16.14 16.69
C ARG A 156 -1.34 16.94 17.90
#